data_AF-A0A383ATK2-F1
#
_entry.id   AF-A0A383ATK2-F1
#
_cell.length_a   1.000
_cell.length_b   1.000
_cell.length_c   1.000
_cell.angle_alpha   90.00
_cell.angle_beta   90.00
_cell.angle_gamma   90.00
#
_symmetry.space_group_name_H-M   'P 1'
#
loop_
_entity.id
_entity.type
_entity.pdbx_description
1 polymer ?
#
loop_
_entity_poly.entity_id
_entity_poly.type
_entity_poly.pdbx_seq_one_letter_code
_entity_poly.pdbx_strand_id
1 'polypeptide(L)'
;ASNSEACDDGNTLTEVCGYGLEICEVCAADCTQAAGATSYCGDGVTDANAGEACDDSSASATCNANCTVSNCGDGLVNATAGEACDDSGESAACNANCTVSGCGDGVVNATAGEACDTSGASASCNANCTVSSCGDGVLNTTAGEICDDANTVTEPCIYGELSCIVCDASCVSVAGATSYCGDSALDALHGEACDDGNTLTEVCGYGLQSCEVCAADCTQAAGATSYCGDGVTDLNAGEACDDSGESAT
;
A
#
# COMPACT_ATOMS: atom_id res chain seq x y z
N ALA A 1 61.23 -39.94 53.41
CA ALA A 1 60.44 -38.70 53.32
C ALA A 1 59.95 -38.64 51.88
N SER A 2 58.64 -38.55 51.72
CA SER A 2 57.89 -38.57 50.47
C SER A 2 58.32 -37.45 49.53
N ASN A 3 59.07 -37.77 48.47
CA ASN A 3 59.11 -36.96 47.25
C ASN A 3 57.80 -37.23 46.51
N SER A 4 56.71 -36.65 47.00
CA SER A 4 55.40 -36.72 46.36
C SER A 4 55.14 -35.37 45.71
N GLU A 5 55.77 -35.18 44.56
CA GLU A 5 55.31 -34.28 43.51
C GLU A 5 53.85 -34.62 43.17
N ALA A 6 52.97 -33.61 43.18
CA ALA A 6 51.53 -33.80 42.99
C ALA A 6 51.13 -33.81 41.50
N CYS A 7 51.99 -33.28 40.63
CA CYS A 7 51.89 -33.30 39.16
C CYS A 7 53.30 -33.12 38.57
N ASP A 8 53.57 -33.66 37.39
CA ASP A 8 54.84 -33.49 36.64
C ASP A 8 54.50 -33.19 35.17
N ASP A 9 54.86 -32.01 34.68
CA ASP A 9 54.72 -31.59 33.28
C ASP A 9 56.06 -31.50 32.53
N GLY A 10 57.13 -32.00 33.14
CA GLY A 10 58.48 -32.06 32.57
C GLY A 10 59.23 -30.73 32.58
N ASN A 11 58.72 -29.67 33.23
CA ASN A 11 59.42 -28.39 33.35
C ASN A 11 59.14 -27.68 34.70
N THR A 12 59.64 -26.46 34.88
CA THR A 12 59.47 -25.67 36.13
C THR A 12 58.78 -24.34 35.87
N LEU A 13 57.99 -24.24 34.81
CA LEU A 13 57.24 -23.04 34.42
C LEU A 13 55.76 -23.30 34.73
N THR A 14 55.14 -22.40 35.47
CA THR A 14 53.67 -22.42 35.59
C THR A 14 53.08 -21.98 34.25
N GLU A 15 52.45 -22.90 33.54
CA GLU A 15 51.82 -22.62 32.25
C GLU A 15 50.55 -21.75 32.41
N VAL A 16 50.19 -21.06 31.34
CA VAL A 16 48.90 -20.37 31.22
C VAL A 16 47.91 -21.29 30.52
N CYS A 17 46.62 -21.13 30.84
CA CYS A 17 45.58 -21.84 30.12
C CYS A 17 45.57 -21.44 28.65
N GLY A 18 45.13 -22.36 27.78
CA GLY A 18 44.75 -21.98 26.42
C GLY A 18 43.59 -20.99 26.44
N TYR A 19 43.55 -20.11 25.44
CA TYR A 19 42.47 -19.13 25.30
C TYR A 19 41.10 -19.80 25.19
N GLY A 20 40.08 -19.21 25.84
CA GLY A 20 38.70 -19.69 25.86
C GLY A 20 38.39 -20.68 27.00
N LEU A 21 39.35 -20.94 27.89
CA LEU A 21 39.12 -21.77 29.08
C LEU A 21 38.86 -20.88 30.29
N GLU A 22 37.63 -20.93 30.84
CA GLU A 22 37.28 -20.21 32.08
C GLU A 22 37.97 -20.80 33.33
N ILE A 23 38.35 -22.08 33.26
CA ILE A 23 39.12 -22.80 34.27
C ILE A 23 40.07 -23.79 33.58
N CYS A 24 41.30 -23.90 34.06
CA CYS A 24 42.17 -25.03 33.75
C CYS A 24 43.10 -25.34 34.94
N GLU A 25 43.54 -26.59 35.03
CA GLU A 25 44.57 -27.00 35.99
C GLU A 25 45.90 -27.15 35.26
N VAL A 26 46.96 -26.59 35.84
CA VAL A 26 48.34 -26.67 35.35
C VAL A 26 49.24 -27.17 36.48
N CYS A 27 50.40 -27.70 36.11
CA CYS A 27 51.42 -27.97 37.11
C CYS A 27 52.21 -26.68 37.40
N ALA A 28 52.26 -26.28 38.66
CA ALA A 28 53.04 -25.11 39.05
C ALA A 28 54.54 -25.44 39.16
N ALA A 29 55.38 -24.40 39.14
CA ALA A 29 56.83 -24.52 39.27
C ALA A 29 57.32 -25.23 40.56
N ASP A 30 56.46 -25.41 41.56
CA ASP A 30 56.74 -26.13 42.80
C ASP A 30 56.22 -27.59 42.82
N CYS A 31 55.86 -28.14 41.65
CA CYS A 31 55.36 -29.50 41.46
C CYS A 31 54.02 -29.75 42.19
N THR A 32 53.19 -28.71 42.31
CA THR A 32 51.82 -28.79 42.85
C THR A 32 50.76 -28.46 41.80
N GLN A 33 49.60 -29.11 41.90
CA GLN A 33 48.43 -28.77 41.08
C GLN A 33 47.95 -27.36 41.42
N ALA A 34 47.89 -26.49 40.42
CA ALA A 34 47.41 -25.12 40.57
C ALA A 34 46.39 -24.78 39.48
N ALA A 35 45.54 -23.79 39.75
CA ALA A 35 44.73 -23.19 38.70
C ALA A 35 45.65 -22.39 37.75
N GLY A 36 45.57 -22.67 36.46
CA GLY A 36 46.26 -21.89 35.45
C GLY A 36 45.67 -20.48 35.34
N ALA A 37 46.47 -19.53 34.86
CA ALA A 37 45.94 -18.22 34.49
C ALA A 37 45.08 -18.37 33.24
N THR A 38 43.82 -17.96 33.32
CA THR A 38 42.85 -18.06 32.23
C THR A 38 42.82 -16.77 31.42
N SER A 39 42.52 -16.93 30.13
CA SER A 39 42.18 -15.82 29.22
C SER A 39 41.02 -16.25 28.35
N TYR A 40 39.96 -15.45 28.30
CA TYR A 40 38.78 -15.73 27.50
C TYR A 40 37.93 -14.47 27.35
N CYS A 41 37.20 -14.39 26.24
CA CYS A 41 36.24 -13.33 26.03
C CYS A 41 35.20 -13.24 27.15
N GLY A 42 35.17 -12.10 27.83
CA GLY A 42 34.32 -11.80 28.97
C GLY A 42 35.07 -11.77 30.31
N ASP A 43 36.40 -11.86 30.33
CA ASP A 43 37.20 -11.76 31.56
C ASP A 43 37.56 -10.31 31.94
N GLY A 44 37.23 -9.35 31.07
CA GLY A 44 37.49 -7.92 31.24
C GLY A 44 38.90 -7.48 30.81
N VAL A 45 39.65 -8.33 30.11
CA VAL A 45 40.99 -8.03 29.59
C VAL A 45 41.03 -8.30 28.09
N THR A 46 41.31 -7.26 27.29
CA THR A 46 41.40 -7.43 25.84
C THR A 46 42.68 -8.17 25.41
N ASP A 47 42.52 -9.42 24.99
CA ASP A 47 43.57 -10.30 24.49
C ASP A 47 43.74 -10.21 22.96
N ALA A 48 44.35 -9.14 22.48
CA ALA A 48 44.55 -8.89 21.05
C ALA A 48 45.30 -10.02 20.31
N ASN A 49 46.19 -10.76 20.99
CA ASN A 49 46.90 -11.90 20.40
C ASN A 49 45.98 -13.12 20.16
N ALA A 50 44.86 -13.20 20.89
CA ALA A 50 43.83 -14.21 20.71
C ALA A 50 42.72 -13.77 19.72
N GLY A 51 42.81 -12.54 19.20
CA GLY A 51 41.87 -12.00 18.22
C GLY A 51 40.73 -11.18 18.82
N GLU A 52 40.78 -10.87 20.12
CA GLU A 52 39.81 -9.95 20.72
C GLU A 52 40.05 -8.51 20.26
N ALA A 53 38.96 -7.83 19.89
CA ALA A 53 38.97 -6.42 19.57
C ALA A 53 38.58 -5.53 20.76
N CYS A 54 37.90 -6.11 21.75
CA CYS A 54 37.43 -5.49 22.99
C CYS A 54 37.12 -6.58 24.01
N ASP A 55 37.09 -6.24 25.30
CA ASP A 55 36.51 -7.10 26.34
C ASP A 55 35.99 -6.21 27.49
N ASP A 56 34.66 -6.08 27.58
CA ASP A 56 33.97 -5.30 28.62
C ASP A 56 33.32 -6.22 29.68
N SER A 57 33.88 -7.43 29.87
CA SER A 57 33.36 -8.52 30.72
C SER A 57 32.00 -9.10 30.31
N SER A 58 31.31 -8.45 29.37
CA SER A 58 30.03 -8.86 28.76
C SER A 58 29.73 -7.96 27.57
N ALA A 59 28.62 -8.22 26.86
CA ALA A 59 28.17 -7.33 25.80
C ALA A 59 27.87 -5.91 26.33
N SER A 60 28.47 -4.92 25.68
CA SER A 60 28.37 -3.49 26.01
C SER A 60 27.94 -2.69 24.77
N ALA A 61 27.83 -1.36 24.92
CA ALA A 61 27.55 -0.47 23.79
C ALA A 61 28.66 -0.45 22.72
N THR A 62 29.85 -0.98 23.02
CA THR A 62 31.01 -0.97 22.12
C THR A 62 31.58 -2.36 21.85
N CYS A 63 31.15 -3.37 22.58
CA CYS A 63 31.69 -4.73 22.51
C CYS A 63 30.59 -5.78 22.44
N ASN A 64 30.68 -6.69 21.49
CA ASN A 64 29.78 -7.83 21.38
C ASN A 64 30.15 -8.91 22.40
N ALA A 65 29.22 -9.84 22.64
CA ALA A 65 29.43 -10.97 23.56
C ALA A 65 30.55 -11.94 23.13
N ASN A 66 31.05 -11.83 21.90
CA ASN A 66 32.16 -12.62 21.36
C ASN A 66 33.44 -11.78 21.18
N CYS A 67 33.53 -10.62 21.83
CA CYS A 67 34.72 -9.76 21.86
C CYS A 67 35.12 -9.18 20.49
N THR A 68 34.15 -9.07 19.58
CA THR A 68 34.25 -8.19 18.41
C THR A 68 33.68 -6.82 18.73
N VAL A 69 34.12 -5.79 18.01
CA VAL A 69 33.54 -4.44 18.13
C VAL A 69 32.07 -4.50 17.74
N SER A 70 31.20 -3.96 18.59
CA SER A 70 29.77 -3.85 18.30
C SER A 70 29.53 -2.85 17.19
N ASN A 71 28.94 -3.31 16.08
CA ASN A 71 28.47 -2.47 15.01
C ASN A 71 27.24 -3.08 14.36
N CYS A 72 26.25 -2.24 14.08
CA CYS A 72 25.10 -2.68 13.30
C CYS A 72 25.53 -3.20 11.91
N GLY A 73 25.10 -4.43 11.60
CA GLY A 73 25.42 -5.13 10.36
C GLY A 73 26.59 -6.11 10.48
N ASP A 74 27.07 -6.40 11.69
CA ASP A 74 28.11 -7.40 11.94
C ASP A 74 27.55 -8.83 12.09
N GLY A 75 26.22 -8.97 12.06
CA GLY A 75 25.49 -10.24 12.15
C GLY A 75 25.28 -10.73 13.58
N LEU A 76 25.54 -9.90 14.59
CA LEU A 76 25.37 -10.24 16.00
C LEU A 76 24.50 -9.20 16.69
N VAL A 77 23.31 -9.61 17.12
CA VAL A 77 22.41 -8.71 17.86
C VAL A 77 23.00 -8.31 19.21
N ASN A 78 23.33 -7.03 19.37
CA ASN A 78 23.76 -6.42 20.61
C ASN A 78 22.69 -5.46 21.17
N ALA A 79 21.80 -5.99 22.00
CA ALA A 79 20.76 -5.21 22.65
C ALA A 79 21.30 -4.11 23.58
N THR A 80 22.50 -4.27 24.14
CA THR A 80 23.15 -3.25 24.99
C THR A 80 23.62 -2.04 24.17
N ALA A 81 23.97 -2.27 22.90
CA ALA A 81 24.26 -1.23 21.91
C ALA A 81 22.99 -0.63 21.27
N GLY A 82 21.81 -1.19 21.57
CA GLY A 82 20.52 -0.71 21.08
C GLY A 82 20.01 -1.43 19.82
N GLU A 83 20.65 -2.52 19.40
CA GLU A 83 20.22 -3.30 18.25
C GLU A 83 19.02 -4.18 18.60
N ALA A 84 17.97 -4.11 17.78
CA ALA A 84 16.79 -4.96 17.90
C ALA A 84 16.87 -6.19 16.98
N CYS A 85 17.70 -6.12 15.94
CA CYS A 85 17.97 -7.16 14.95
C CYS A 85 19.35 -6.88 14.32
N ASP A 86 19.96 -7.89 13.70
CA ASP A 86 21.16 -7.72 12.87
C ASP A 86 21.24 -8.91 11.89
N ASP A 87 20.80 -8.67 10.65
CA ASP A 87 20.85 -9.64 9.56
C ASP A 87 22.04 -9.39 8.62
N SER A 88 23.12 -8.78 9.15
CA SER A 88 24.29 -8.32 8.39
C SER A 88 23.97 -7.23 7.36
N GLY A 89 22.96 -6.42 7.64
CA GLY A 89 22.47 -5.34 6.78
C GLY A 89 20.94 -5.26 6.76
N GLU A 90 20.41 -4.54 5.77
CA GLU A 90 18.97 -4.47 5.55
C GLU A 90 18.40 -5.82 5.10
N SER A 91 17.29 -6.22 5.69
CA SER A 91 16.52 -7.42 5.35
C SER A 91 15.02 -7.10 5.40
N ALA A 92 14.17 -8.07 5.06
CA ALA A 92 12.72 -7.93 5.18
C ALA A 92 12.21 -7.82 6.64
N ALA A 93 13.07 -8.06 7.64
CA ALA A 93 12.74 -7.97 9.06
C ALA A 93 13.60 -6.95 9.82
N CYS A 94 14.67 -6.44 9.21
CA CYS A 94 15.66 -5.60 9.86
C CYS A 94 16.04 -4.42 8.97
N ASN A 95 16.02 -3.21 9.53
CA ASN A 95 16.50 -2.02 8.85
C ASN A 95 18.02 -1.97 8.86
N ALA A 96 18.61 -1.19 7.95
CA ALA A 96 20.05 -0.99 7.86
C ALA A 96 20.68 -0.35 9.13
N ASN A 97 19.88 0.18 10.04
CA ASN A 97 20.29 0.73 11.33
C ASN A 97 19.94 -0.18 12.53
N CYS A 98 19.64 -1.46 12.26
CA CYS A 98 19.40 -2.50 13.28
C CYS A 98 18.17 -2.25 14.15
N THR A 99 17.19 -1.47 13.65
CA THR A 99 15.82 -1.48 14.16
C THR A 99 14.98 -2.50 13.40
N VAL A 100 13.95 -3.04 14.04
CA VAL A 100 12.97 -3.91 13.35
C VAL A 100 12.34 -3.11 12.22
N SER A 101 12.27 -3.71 11.03
CA SER A 101 11.64 -3.06 9.88
C SER A 101 10.13 -3.02 10.01
N GLY A 102 9.53 -1.90 9.66
CA GLY A 102 8.11 -1.85 9.38
C GLY A 102 7.60 -0.48 8.98
N CYS A 103 6.59 -0.50 8.11
CA CYS A 103 6.03 0.73 7.57
C CYS A 103 5.53 1.68 8.67
N GLY A 104 6.06 2.90 8.65
CA GLY A 104 5.81 3.96 9.61
C GLY A 104 6.87 4.07 10.71
N ASP A 105 7.98 3.33 10.63
CA ASP A 105 9.09 3.42 11.59
C ASP A 105 10.05 4.59 11.28
N GLY A 106 9.87 5.27 10.14
CA GLY A 106 10.67 6.41 9.69
C GLY A 106 11.96 6.04 8.95
N VAL A 107 12.16 4.77 8.62
CA VAL A 107 13.31 4.26 7.88
C VAL A 107 12.81 3.50 6.67
N VAL A 108 13.20 3.95 5.47
CA VAL A 108 12.83 3.25 4.24
C VAL A 108 13.54 1.90 4.17
N ASN A 109 12.79 0.81 4.14
CA ASN A 109 13.30 -0.53 3.92
C ASN A 109 12.84 -1.08 2.56
N ALA A 110 13.70 -0.95 1.54
CA ALA A 110 13.39 -1.39 0.19
C ALA A 110 13.25 -2.92 0.10
N THR A 111 14.00 -3.67 0.93
CA THR A 111 13.95 -5.13 0.98
C THR A 111 12.63 -5.66 1.55
N ALA A 112 12.01 -4.92 2.48
CA ALA A 112 10.66 -5.17 2.98
C ALA A 112 9.55 -4.68 2.03
N GLY A 113 9.91 -3.99 0.95
CA GLY A 113 9.00 -3.51 -0.10
C GLY A 113 8.52 -2.07 0.08
N GLU A 114 9.14 -1.29 0.95
CA GLU A 114 8.79 0.12 1.17
C GLU A 114 9.40 1.01 0.08
N ALA A 115 8.58 1.85 -0.53
CA ALA A 115 9.03 2.87 -1.48
C ALA A 115 9.33 4.21 -0.79
N CYS A 116 8.76 4.42 0.39
CA CYS A 116 8.93 5.60 1.23
C CYS A 116 8.53 5.24 2.67
N ASP A 117 9.03 6.00 3.63
CA ASP A 117 8.58 5.94 5.02
C ASP A 117 8.76 7.32 5.64
N THR A 118 7.65 7.99 5.90
CA THR A 118 7.61 9.31 6.55
C THR A 118 7.01 9.24 7.95
N SER A 119 7.15 8.09 8.62
CA SER A 119 6.52 7.75 9.90
C SER A 119 5.00 7.84 9.87
N GLY A 120 4.41 7.46 8.73
CA GLY A 120 2.98 7.57 8.43
C GLY A 120 2.71 8.28 7.11
N ALA A 121 1.43 8.53 6.83
CA ALA A 121 1.02 9.23 5.62
C ALA A 121 1.54 10.68 5.58
N SER A 122 2.03 11.09 4.42
CA SER A 122 2.50 12.43 4.11
C SER A 122 2.15 12.81 2.68
N ALA A 123 2.53 14.01 2.27
CA ALA A 123 2.32 14.47 0.90
C ALA A 123 3.12 13.70 -0.17
N SER A 124 4.06 12.84 0.24
CA SER A 124 4.87 12.02 -0.67
C SER A 124 4.78 10.52 -0.39
N CYS A 125 4.07 10.11 0.65
CA CYS A 125 4.03 8.73 1.10
C CYS A 125 2.66 8.35 1.65
N ASN A 126 2.15 7.21 1.22
CA ASN A 126 0.93 6.63 1.74
C ASN A 126 1.17 5.94 3.09
N ALA A 127 0.10 5.71 3.84
CA ALA A 127 0.16 5.02 5.14
C ALA A 127 0.65 3.56 5.04
N ASN A 128 0.70 2.99 3.84
CA ASN A 128 1.20 1.65 3.55
C ASN A 128 2.59 1.68 2.89
N CYS A 129 3.33 2.79 2.98
CA CYS A 129 4.69 2.94 2.47
C CYS A 129 4.86 2.77 0.96
N THR A 130 3.76 3.01 0.22
CA THR A 130 3.80 3.26 -1.22
C THR A 130 3.90 4.76 -1.47
N VAL A 131 4.48 5.15 -2.61
CA VAL A 131 4.54 6.57 -2.99
C VAL A 131 3.13 7.11 -3.20
N SER A 132 2.81 8.24 -2.58
CA SER A 132 1.50 8.86 -2.75
C SER A 132 1.35 9.45 -4.15
N SER A 133 0.29 9.07 -4.84
CA SER A 133 -0.11 9.65 -6.11
C SER A 133 -1.60 9.48 -6.32
N CYS A 134 -2.25 10.50 -6.87
CA CYS A 134 -3.63 10.37 -7.28
C CYS A 134 -3.81 9.18 -8.25
N GLY A 135 -4.81 8.34 -7.98
CA GLY A 135 -5.15 7.16 -8.76
C GLY A 135 -4.29 5.93 -8.42
N ASP A 136 -3.60 5.92 -7.27
CA ASP A 136 -2.79 4.78 -6.84
C ASP A 136 -3.58 3.71 -6.06
N GLY A 137 -4.87 3.95 -5.82
CA GLY A 137 -5.77 3.07 -5.10
C GLY A 137 -5.74 3.27 -3.58
N VAL A 138 -5.03 4.29 -3.08
CA VAL A 138 -4.83 4.55 -1.65
C VAL A 138 -5.14 6.01 -1.34
N LEU A 139 -6.34 6.27 -0.82
CA LEU A 139 -6.74 7.61 -0.40
C LEU A 139 -5.77 8.22 0.63
N ASN A 140 -5.07 9.27 0.23
CA ASN A 140 -4.12 10.02 1.04
C ASN A 140 -4.55 11.48 1.23
N THR A 141 -5.37 11.69 2.26
CA THR A 141 -5.83 13.03 2.67
C THR A 141 -4.70 13.99 3.08
N THR A 142 -3.52 13.47 3.44
CA THR A 142 -2.35 14.31 3.79
C THR A 142 -1.66 14.85 2.54
N ALA A 143 -1.74 14.12 1.43
CA ALA A 143 -1.35 14.60 0.10
C ALA A 143 -2.41 15.53 -0.55
N GLY A 144 -3.58 15.67 0.08
CA GLY A 144 -4.66 16.54 -0.39
C GLY A 144 -5.74 15.83 -1.21
N GLU A 145 -5.71 14.50 -1.27
CA GLU A 145 -6.72 13.71 -1.96
C GLU A 145 -8.04 13.70 -1.17
N ILE A 146 -9.15 13.87 -1.90
CA ILE A 146 -10.52 13.80 -1.36
C ILE A 146 -11.18 12.48 -1.74
N CYS A 147 -10.78 11.90 -2.86
CA CYS A 147 -11.17 10.60 -3.37
C CYS A 147 -9.96 9.93 -4.02
N ASP A 148 -10.02 8.62 -4.23
CA ASP A 148 -9.11 7.88 -5.09
C ASP A 148 -9.88 6.66 -5.61
N ASP A 149 -9.98 6.51 -6.93
CA ASP A 149 -10.66 5.41 -7.62
C ASP A 149 -9.68 4.51 -8.40
N ALA A 150 -8.42 4.46 -7.94
CA ALA A 150 -7.34 3.65 -8.50
C ALA A 150 -6.98 3.95 -9.97
N ASN A 151 -7.36 5.12 -10.48
CA ASN A 151 -6.91 5.61 -11.76
C ASN A 151 -6.99 7.16 -11.82
N THR A 152 -6.50 7.75 -12.91
CA THR A 152 -6.51 9.22 -13.09
C THR A 152 -7.49 9.66 -14.18
N VAL A 153 -8.45 8.81 -14.54
CA VAL A 153 -9.45 9.10 -15.58
C VAL A 153 -10.71 9.58 -14.88
N THR A 154 -11.17 10.78 -15.25
CA THR A 154 -12.49 11.24 -14.80
C THR A 154 -13.56 10.47 -15.56
N GLU A 155 -14.17 9.50 -14.89
CA GLU A 155 -15.23 8.68 -15.46
C GLU A 155 -16.57 9.44 -15.48
N PRO A 156 -17.40 9.26 -16.52
CA PRO A 156 -18.76 9.77 -16.51
C PRO A 156 -19.64 8.99 -15.54
N CYS A 157 -20.84 9.51 -15.26
CA CYS A 157 -21.88 8.76 -14.58
C CYS A 157 -22.32 7.55 -15.43
N ILE A 158 -22.96 6.60 -14.76
CA ILE A 158 -23.57 5.48 -15.47
C ILE A 158 -24.74 6.03 -16.29
N TYR A 159 -24.91 5.51 -17.51
CA TYR A 159 -26.04 5.88 -18.35
C TYR A 159 -27.38 5.73 -17.62
N GLY A 160 -28.23 6.76 -17.69
CA GLY A 160 -29.52 6.84 -16.99
C GLY A 160 -29.46 7.51 -15.62
N GLU A 161 -28.27 7.80 -15.08
CA GLU A 161 -28.15 8.59 -13.84
C GLU A 161 -28.30 10.09 -14.13
N LEU A 162 -29.18 10.75 -13.37
CA LEU A 162 -29.38 12.19 -13.45
C LEU A 162 -28.31 13.01 -12.72
N SER A 163 -27.52 12.36 -11.87
CA SER A 163 -26.37 12.95 -11.17
C SER A 163 -25.56 11.88 -10.47
N CYS A 164 -24.24 11.98 -10.49
CA CYS A 164 -23.33 11.18 -9.68
C CYS A 164 -22.12 12.02 -9.27
N ILE A 165 -21.35 11.53 -8.30
CA ILE A 165 -20.05 12.10 -7.91
C ILE A 165 -18.97 11.11 -8.32
N VAL A 166 -17.96 11.60 -9.02
CA VAL A 166 -16.82 10.83 -9.53
C VAL A 166 -15.52 11.43 -9.01
N CYS A 167 -14.44 10.65 -9.05
CA CYS A 167 -13.11 11.15 -8.77
C CYS A 167 -12.49 11.72 -10.05
N ASP A 168 -11.94 12.92 -9.98
CA ASP A 168 -11.21 13.50 -11.12
C ASP A 168 -9.72 13.13 -11.11
N ALA A 169 -9.01 13.48 -12.19
CA ALA A 169 -7.58 13.23 -12.33
C ALA A 169 -6.70 13.94 -11.28
N SER A 170 -7.27 14.84 -10.49
CA SER A 170 -6.61 15.55 -9.39
C SER A 170 -7.09 15.06 -8.01
N CYS A 171 -7.82 13.93 -7.97
CA CYS A 171 -8.35 13.30 -6.76
C CYS A 171 -9.28 14.20 -5.96
N VAL A 172 -10.07 15.00 -6.68
CA VAL A 172 -11.18 15.79 -6.13
C VAL A 172 -12.49 15.16 -6.55
N SER A 173 -13.43 15.09 -5.60
CA SER A 173 -14.79 14.65 -5.88
C SER A 173 -15.53 15.74 -6.67
N VAL A 174 -15.85 15.44 -7.94
CA VAL A 174 -16.56 16.36 -8.85
C VAL A 174 -17.87 15.73 -9.33
N ALA A 175 -18.77 16.55 -9.86
CA ALA A 175 -19.97 16.03 -10.52
C ALA A 175 -19.56 15.30 -11.81
N GLY A 176 -20.00 14.04 -11.95
CA GLY A 176 -19.76 13.28 -13.17
C GLY A 176 -20.59 13.80 -14.34
N ALA A 177 -20.11 13.56 -15.56
CA ALA A 177 -20.89 13.83 -16.76
C ALA A 177 -22.05 12.83 -16.85
N THR A 178 -23.28 13.33 -16.97
CA THR A 178 -24.49 12.51 -17.10
C THR A 178 -24.80 12.27 -18.57
N SER A 179 -25.34 11.09 -18.86
CA SER A 179 -25.84 10.67 -20.17
C SER A 179 -27.13 9.90 -19.94
N TYR A 180 -28.26 10.35 -20.48
CA TYR A 180 -29.54 9.68 -20.31
C TYR A 180 -30.59 10.16 -21.32
N CYS A 181 -31.55 9.29 -21.61
CA CYS A 181 -32.67 9.64 -22.46
C CYS A 181 -33.45 10.88 -21.99
N GLY A 182 -33.49 11.89 -22.85
CA GLY A 182 -34.08 13.19 -22.62
C GLY A 182 -33.09 14.25 -22.12
N ASP A 183 -31.78 14.06 -22.28
CA ASP A 183 -30.75 15.04 -21.89
C ASP A 183 -30.35 16.01 -23.03
N SER A 184 -31.05 15.92 -24.17
CA SER A 184 -30.81 16.68 -25.40
C SER A 184 -29.53 16.29 -26.16
N ALA A 185 -28.88 15.19 -25.78
CA ALA A 185 -27.76 14.59 -26.51
C ALA A 185 -28.17 13.20 -27.02
N LEU A 186 -27.67 12.83 -28.21
CA LEU A 186 -27.91 11.49 -28.76
C LEU A 186 -26.78 10.54 -28.34
N ASP A 187 -27.04 9.64 -27.40
CA ASP A 187 -26.11 8.65 -26.89
C ASP A 187 -26.26 7.30 -27.61
N ALA A 188 -25.93 7.29 -28.91
CA ALA A 188 -26.08 6.11 -29.77
C ALA A 188 -25.32 4.85 -29.29
N LEU A 189 -24.22 5.02 -28.55
CA LEU A 189 -23.47 3.91 -27.95
C LEU A 189 -24.23 3.22 -26.81
N HIS A 190 -25.17 3.94 -26.18
CA HIS A 190 -26.03 3.43 -25.11
C HIS A 190 -27.41 2.98 -25.61
N GLY A 191 -27.60 2.92 -26.94
CA GLY A 191 -28.81 2.37 -27.56
C GLY A 191 -29.90 3.39 -27.86
N GLU A 192 -29.63 4.68 -27.69
CA GLU A 192 -30.54 5.73 -28.11
C GLU A 192 -30.58 5.85 -29.63
N ALA A 193 -31.79 5.84 -30.20
CA ALA A 193 -32.03 6.09 -31.62
C ALA A 193 -32.41 7.55 -31.91
N CYS A 194 -32.89 8.26 -30.88
CA CYS A 194 -33.25 9.67 -30.90
C CYS A 194 -33.14 10.22 -29.46
N ASP A 195 -33.04 11.54 -29.33
CA ASP A 195 -33.21 12.27 -28.07
C ASP A 195 -33.81 13.64 -28.40
N ASP A 196 -34.96 13.97 -27.79
CA ASP A 196 -35.69 15.23 -28.00
C ASP A 196 -35.67 16.14 -26.75
N GLY A 197 -34.76 15.87 -25.81
CA GLY A 197 -34.59 16.64 -24.58
C GLY A 197 -35.66 16.39 -23.52
N ASN A 198 -36.49 15.36 -23.67
CA ASN A 198 -37.42 14.92 -22.64
C ASN A 198 -37.72 13.41 -22.73
N THR A 199 -38.55 12.91 -21.81
CA THR A 199 -38.96 11.49 -21.74
C THR A 199 -40.45 11.30 -22.01
N LEU A 200 -41.07 12.24 -22.73
CA LEU A 200 -42.47 12.15 -23.12
C LEU A 200 -42.53 11.68 -24.58
N THR A 201 -43.18 10.54 -24.82
CA THR A 201 -43.53 10.17 -26.20
C THR A 201 -44.49 11.19 -26.77
N GLU A 202 -44.03 11.96 -27.74
CA GLU A 202 -44.84 12.99 -28.37
C GLU A 202 -45.94 12.39 -29.26
N VAL A 203 -46.94 13.21 -29.56
CA VAL A 203 -47.98 12.88 -30.55
C VAL A 203 -47.75 13.73 -31.79
N CYS A 204 -48.22 13.26 -32.95
CA CYS A 204 -48.16 14.04 -34.16
C CYS A 204 -48.97 15.33 -34.01
N GLY A 205 -48.48 16.40 -34.63
CA GLY A 205 -49.28 17.61 -34.81
C GLY A 205 -50.58 17.30 -35.55
N TYR A 206 -51.66 18.00 -35.19
CA TYR A 206 -52.97 17.79 -35.79
C TYR A 206 -52.95 17.95 -37.33
N GLY A 207 -53.64 17.06 -38.04
CA GLY A 207 -53.72 17.02 -39.50
C GLY A 207 -52.64 16.16 -40.19
N LEU A 208 -51.68 15.63 -39.44
CA LEU A 208 -50.69 14.68 -39.95
C LEU A 208 -51.24 13.24 -39.88
N GLN A 209 -51.20 12.53 -41.01
CA GLN A 209 -51.60 11.12 -41.10
C GLN A 209 -50.48 10.15 -40.68
N SER A 210 -49.25 10.66 -40.51
CA SER A 210 -48.11 9.92 -39.98
C SER A 210 -47.00 10.89 -39.58
N CYS A 211 -46.32 10.63 -38.46
CA CYS A 211 -45.07 11.29 -38.09
C CYS A 211 -44.19 10.31 -37.29
N GLU A 212 -42.89 10.62 -37.23
CA GLU A 212 -41.92 9.91 -36.39
C GLU A 212 -41.57 10.83 -35.22
N VAL A 213 -41.68 10.30 -34.01
CA VAL A 213 -41.41 10.99 -32.75
C VAL A 213 -40.35 10.23 -31.97
N CYS A 214 -39.70 10.91 -31.03
CA CYS A 214 -38.90 10.21 -30.04
C CYS A 214 -39.80 9.70 -28.92
N ALA A 215 -39.67 8.42 -28.59
CA ALA A 215 -40.41 7.84 -27.48
C ALA A 215 -39.68 8.07 -26.15
N ALA A 216 -40.40 7.89 -25.04
CA ALA A 216 -39.88 7.99 -23.68
C ALA A 216 -38.67 7.09 -23.37
N ASP A 217 -38.44 6.06 -24.19
CA ASP A 217 -37.31 5.13 -24.10
C ASP A 217 -36.21 5.45 -25.14
N CYS A 218 -36.25 6.63 -25.76
CA CYS A 218 -35.32 7.10 -26.78
C CYS A 218 -35.21 6.18 -28.00
N THR A 219 -36.30 5.47 -28.30
CA THR A 219 -36.49 4.77 -29.57
C THR A 219 -37.31 5.61 -30.53
N GLN A 220 -37.05 5.47 -31.83
CA GLN A 220 -37.92 6.08 -32.84
C GLN A 220 -39.25 5.33 -32.89
N ALA A 221 -40.35 6.06 -32.71
CA ALA A 221 -41.70 5.52 -32.70
C ALA A 221 -42.62 6.32 -33.64
N ALA A 222 -43.67 5.67 -34.15
CA ALA A 222 -44.73 6.38 -34.86
C ALA A 222 -45.55 7.19 -33.84
N GLY A 223 -45.61 8.51 -34.04
CA GLY A 223 -46.41 9.37 -33.18
C GLY A 223 -47.91 9.07 -33.34
N ALA A 224 -48.68 9.25 -32.27
CA ALA A 224 -50.13 9.15 -32.37
C ALA A 224 -50.66 10.27 -33.26
N THR A 225 -51.47 9.93 -34.26
CA THR A 225 -52.03 10.89 -35.22
C THR A 225 -53.43 11.34 -34.79
N SER A 226 -53.74 12.59 -35.09
CA SER A 226 -55.03 13.23 -34.84
C SER A 226 -55.37 14.07 -36.07
N TYR A 227 -56.42 13.75 -36.82
CA TYR A 227 -56.80 14.48 -38.03
C TYR A 227 -58.26 14.25 -38.43
N CYS A 228 -58.86 15.24 -39.11
CA CYS A 228 -60.21 15.13 -39.65
C CYS A 228 -60.40 13.87 -40.50
N GLY A 229 -61.32 13.01 -40.07
CA GLY A 229 -61.69 11.78 -40.77
C GLY A 229 -60.96 10.53 -40.25
N ASP A 230 -60.27 10.61 -39.11
CA ASP A 230 -59.66 9.47 -38.41
C ASP A 230 -60.66 8.67 -37.53
N GLY A 231 -61.89 9.16 -37.43
CA GLY A 231 -62.99 8.53 -36.71
C GLY A 231 -63.10 8.97 -35.24
N VAL A 232 -62.31 9.95 -34.79
CA VAL A 232 -62.31 10.49 -33.42
C VAL A 232 -62.42 12.02 -33.48
N THR A 233 -63.28 12.62 -32.66
CA THR A 233 -63.40 14.10 -32.61
C THR A 233 -62.37 14.70 -31.64
N ASP A 234 -61.36 15.37 -32.17
CA ASP A 234 -60.27 15.98 -31.41
C ASP A 234 -60.58 17.41 -30.96
N LEU A 235 -61.40 17.53 -29.91
CA LEU A 235 -61.83 18.82 -29.35
C LEU A 235 -60.67 19.75 -28.95
N ASN A 236 -59.55 19.18 -28.48
CA ASN A 236 -58.37 19.94 -28.08
C ASN A 236 -57.63 20.57 -29.27
N ALA A 237 -57.81 20.03 -30.47
CA ALA A 237 -57.27 20.57 -31.72
C ALA A 237 -58.25 21.50 -32.46
N GLY A 238 -59.43 21.77 -31.87
CA GLY A 238 -60.47 22.60 -32.48
C GLY A 238 -61.32 21.87 -33.51
N GLU A 239 -61.25 20.54 -33.55
CA GLU A 239 -62.13 19.72 -34.37
C GLU A 239 -63.52 19.64 -33.73
N ALA A 240 -64.54 20.11 -34.45
CA ALA A 240 -65.93 20.13 -33.96
C ALA A 240 -66.73 18.89 -34.36
N CYS A 241 -66.28 18.17 -35.39
CA CYS A 241 -66.86 16.94 -35.90
C CYS A 241 -65.79 16.20 -36.72
N ASP A 242 -65.82 14.86 -36.67
CA ASP A 242 -65.02 13.99 -37.53
C ASP A 242 -65.95 13.31 -38.56
N ASP A 243 -65.61 13.41 -39.85
CA ASP A 243 -66.38 12.82 -40.95
C ASP A 243 -65.78 11.49 -41.45
N SER A 244 -65.38 10.61 -40.52
CA SER A 244 -64.92 9.21 -40.68
C SER A 244 -64.78 8.77 -42.14
N GLY A 245 -63.67 9.16 -42.79
CA GLY A 245 -63.53 9.35 -44.23
C GLY A 245 -64.32 8.40 -45.17
N GLU A 246 -65.63 8.58 -45.28
CA GLU A 246 -66.40 8.01 -46.38
C GLU A 246 -66.05 8.85 -47.60
N SER A 247 -65.17 8.29 -48.42
CA SER A 247 -64.94 8.75 -49.78
C SER A 247 -66.28 9.03 -50.43
N ALA A 248 -66.55 10.30 -50.69
CA ALA A 248 -67.70 10.75 -51.44
C ALA A 248 -67.58 10.22 -52.88
N THR A 249 -68.12 9.02 -53.12
CA THR A 249 -68.49 8.54 -54.45
C THR A 249 -69.86 7.89 -54.41
#